data_AF-A0A7C7A3K7-F1
#
_entry.id   AF-A0A7C7A3K7-F1
#
_cell.length_a   1.000
_cell.length_b   1.000
_cell.length_c   1.000
_cell.angle_alpha   90.00
_cell.angle_beta   90.00
_cell.angle_gamma   90.00
#
_symmetry.space_group_name_H-M   'P 1'
#
loop_
_entity.id
_entity.type
_entity.pdbx_description
1 polymer ?
#
loop_
_entity_poly.entity_id
_entity_poly.type
_entity_poly.pdbx_seq_one_letter_code
_entity_poly.pdbx_strand_id
1 'polypeptide(L)'
;MEIYRAHVLVCKGTGCVASGSEPIMEAFQKEIEKKGLSKEVKVVQTGCLGLCELGPNVLIYPEGSYYCTVKAEDVPEIVEEHLLKGRIVERLLYKERDTKERYRSLMDIDFYKRQKRIALRHCGLINPEIIEEYIANDGYRALGKALTEMTP
;
A
#
# COMPACT_ATOMS: atom_id res chain seq x y z
N MET A 1 -8.17 -12.80 16.64
CA MET A 1 -7.85 -11.90 15.51
C MET A 1 -7.13 -10.71 16.11
N GLU A 2 -5.83 -10.56 15.84
CA GLU A 2 -5.09 -9.40 16.34
C GLU A 2 -5.58 -8.14 15.59
N ILE A 3 -5.87 -7.09 16.35
CA ILE A 3 -6.32 -5.81 15.80
C ILE A 3 -5.10 -4.90 15.75
N TYR A 4 -4.64 -4.58 14.54
CA TYR A 4 -3.58 -3.61 14.31
C TYR A 4 -4.21 -2.24 14.06
N ARG A 5 -3.69 -1.20 14.71
CA ARG A 5 -4.15 0.19 14.53
C ARG A 5 -3.76 0.74 13.16
N ALA A 6 -2.65 0.27 12.59
CA ALA A 6 -2.15 0.71 11.29
C ALA A 6 -1.62 -0.45 10.44
N HIS A 7 -1.77 -0.32 9.13
CA HIS A 7 -1.24 -1.27 8.15
C HIS A 7 -0.32 -0.54 7.17
N VAL A 8 0.92 -1.01 7.05
CA VAL A 8 1.92 -0.51 6.11
C VAL A 8 1.97 -1.45 4.92
N LEU A 9 1.44 -1.03 3.79
CA LEU A 9 1.40 -1.78 2.55
C LEU A 9 2.60 -1.38 1.69
N VAL A 10 3.56 -2.29 1.52
CA VAL A 10 4.73 -2.08 0.65
C VAL A 10 4.45 -2.69 -0.72
N CYS A 11 4.58 -1.90 -1.78
CA CYS A 11 4.35 -2.38 -3.14
C CYS A 11 5.44 -3.37 -3.57
N LYS A 12 5.05 -4.62 -3.85
CA LYS A 12 5.93 -5.69 -4.35
C LYS A 12 5.70 -6.00 -5.84
N GLY A 13 5.12 -5.07 -6.60
CA GLY A 13 5.11 -5.16 -8.06
C GLY A 13 6.53 -5.16 -8.63
N THR A 14 6.74 -5.79 -9.79
CA THR A 14 8.07 -5.98 -10.43
C THR A 14 8.90 -4.71 -10.51
N GLY A 15 8.28 -3.57 -10.87
CA GLY A 15 8.95 -2.27 -10.91
C GLY A 15 9.44 -1.81 -9.53
N CYS A 16 8.62 -1.94 -8.48
CA CYS A 16 9.02 -1.58 -7.13
C CYS A 16 10.05 -2.56 -6.54
N VAL A 17 10.00 -3.85 -6.91
CA VAL A 17 11.04 -4.84 -6.55
C VAL A 17 12.37 -4.43 -7.19
N ALA A 18 12.38 -4.13 -8.49
CA ALA A 18 13.58 -3.68 -9.20
C ALA A 18 14.14 -2.36 -8.64
N SER A 19 13.28 -1.48 -8.10
CA SER A 19 13.68 -0.22 -7.47
C SER A 19 14.01 -0.32 -5.97
N GLY A 20 14.05 -1.53 -5.39
CA GLY A 20 14.51 -1.73 -4.00
C GLY A 20 13.43 -1.72 -2.92
N SER A 21 12.20 -2.19 -3.21
CA SER A 21 11.13 -2.34 -2.21
C SER A 21 11.41 -3.38 -1.11
N GLU A 22 12.32 -4.33 -1.34
CA GLU A 22 12.65 -5.38 -0.39
C GLU A 22 13.44 -4.87 0.84
N PRO A 23 14.54 -4.12 0.67
CA PRO A 23 15.18 -3.40 1.77
C PRO A 23 14.23 -2.52 2.58
N ILE A 24 13.24 -1.89 1.92
CA ILE A 24 12.25 -1.03 2.58
C ILE A 24 11.35 -1.87 3.50
N MET A 25 10.87 -3.02 3.02
CA MET A 25 10.03 -3.92 3.81
C MET A 25 10.78 -4.44 5.05
N GLU A 26 12.04 -4.84 4.90
CA GLU A 26 12.88 -5.26 6.02
C GLU A 26 13.14 -4.12 7.01
N ALA A 27 13.42 -2.91 6.50
CA ALA A 27 13.63 -1.74 7.33
C ALA A 27 12.38 -1.41 8.17
N PHE A 28 11.18 -1.54 7.58
CA PHE A 28 9.94 -1.32 8.32
C PHE A 28 9.78 -2.35 9.45
N GLN A 29 10.00 -3.63 9.16
CA GLN A 29 9.91 -4.69 10.17
C GLN A 29 10.89 -4.43 11.33
N LYS A 30 12.15 -4.13 11.03
CA LYS A 30 13.20 -3.85 12.03
C LYS A 30 12.88 -2.62 12.88
N GLU A 31 12.48 -1.51 12.27
CA GLU A 31 12.20 -0.28 13.02
C GLU A 31 10.90 -0.37 13.84
N ILE A 32 9.87 -1.07 13.35
CA ILE A 32 8.65 -1.34 14.11
C ILE A 32 8.95 -2.18 15.35
N GLU A 33 9.76 -3.22 15.21
CA GLU A 33 10.18 -4.07 16.34
C GLU A 33 11.00 -3.29 17.36
N LYS A 34 11.99 -2.52 16.90
CA LYS A 34 12.83 -1.66 17.73
C LYS A 34 12.04 -0.61 18.52
N LYS A 35 10.93 -0.11 17.96
CA LYS A 35 10.03 0.85 18.62
C LYS A 35 8.94 0.18 19.46
N GLY A 36 8.90 -1.15 19.52
CA GLY A 36 7.90 -1.91 20.28
C GLY A 36 6.49 -1.86 19.68
N LEU A 37 6.36 -1.50 18.39
CA LEU A 37 5.08 -1.29 17.71
C LEU A 37 4.54 -2.56 17.03
N SER A 38 5.20 -3.71 17.17
CA SER A 38 4.85 -4.95 16.46
C SER A 38 3.44 -5.47 16.73
N LYS A 39 2.83 -5.11 17.87
CA LYS A 39 1.43 -5.47 18.21
C LYS A 39 0.40 -4.46 17.70
N GLU A 40 0.86 -3.32 17.19
CA GLU A 40 0.01 -2.19 16.78
C GLU A 40 0.06 -1.94 15.28
N VAL A 41 1.21 -2.18 14.65
CA VAL A 41 1.45 -1.92 13.22
C VAL A 41 1.78 -3.22 12.51
N LYS A 42 1.05 -3.50 11.43
CA LYS A 42 1.34 -4.65 10.55
C LYS A 42 1.97 -4.18 9.25
N VAL A 43 3.12 -4.74 8.89
CA VAL A 43 3.69 -4.57 7.56
C VAL A 43 3.19 -5.70 6.67
N VAL A 44 2.57 -5.35 5.56
CA VAL A 44 2.05 -6.30 4.57
C VAL A 44 2.59 -5.92 3.21
N GLN A 45 2.77 -6.92 2.35
CA GLN A 45 2.99 -6.64 0.95
C GLN A 45 1.67 -6.40 0.24
N THR A 46 1.70 -5.51 -0.76
CA THR A 46 0.60 -5.30 -1.69
C THR A 46 1.06 -5.56 -3.11
N GLY A 47 0.10 -5.89 -3.97
CA GLY A 47 0.30 -5.90 -5.42
C GLY A 47 0.68 -4.52 -5.98
N CYS A 48 0.94 -4.48 -7.28
CA CYS A 48 1.38 -3.27 -7.98
C CYS A 48 0.38 -2.12 -7.82
N LEU A 49 0.87 -0.95 -7.39
CA LEU A 49 0.07 0.28 -7.27
C LEU A 49 0.02 1.08 -8.58
N GLY A 50 0.79 0.72 -9.61
CA GLY A 50 0.68 1.25 -10.98
C GLY A 50 1.58 2.44 -11.31
N LEU A 51 2.01 3.25 -10.34
CA LEU A 51 2.87 4.42 -10.58
C LEU A 51 4.36 4.07 -10.37
N CYS A 52 4.89 3.21 -11.25
CA CYS A 52 6.26 2.71 -11.16
C CYS A 52 7.33 3.80 -11.35
N GLU A 53 7.04 4.87 -12.08
CA GLU A 53 7.95 6.01 -12.27
C GLU A 53 8.36 6.66 -10.93
N LEU A 54 7.49 6.55 -9.92
CA LEU A 54 7.74 7.07 -8.57
C LEU A 54 7.89 5.94 -7.54
N GLY A 55 8.19 4.71 -7.97
CA GLY A 55 8.48 3.60 -7.07
C GLY A 55 9.86 3.73 -6.41
N PRO A 56 10.11 3.03 -5.28
CA PRO A 56 9.16 2.20 -4.53
C PRO A 56 8.06 3.00 -3.83
N ASN A 57 6.85 2.43 -3.81
CA ASN A 57 5.66 3.06 -3.24
C ASN A 57 5.20 2.35 -1.97
N VAL A 58 4.73 3.11 -0.99
CA VAL A 58 4.20 2.63 0.30
C VAL A 58 2.85 3.28 0.58
N LEU A 59 1.86 2.50 0.99
CA LEU A 59 0.54 3.00 1.37
C LEU A 59 0.28 2.66 2.84
N ILE A 60 -0.18 3.62 3.63
CA ILE A 60 -0.46 3.41 5.06
C ILE A 60 -1.93 3.69 5.38
N TYR A 61 -2.58 2.71 6.01
CA TYR A 61 -3.93 2.81 6.55
C TYR A 61 -3.90 2.99 8.08
N PRO A 62 -4.89 3.68 8.67
CA PRO A 62 -6.19 4.09 8.10
C PRO A 62 -6.20 5.40 7.29
N GLU A 63 -5.15 6.22 7.37
CA GLU A 63 -5.11 7.55 6.76
C GLU A 63 -5.18 7.50 5.22
N GLY A 64 -4.73 6.41 4.62
CA GLY A 64 -4.59 6.28 3.17
C GLY A 64 -3.42 7.11 2.64
N SER A 65 -2.40 7.34 3.46
CA SER A 65 -1.20 8.11 3.10
C SER A 65 -0.36 7.34 2.09
N TYR A 66 -0.22 7.90 0.88
CA TYR A 66 0.54 7.34 -0.22
C TYR A 66 1.91 8.01 -0.35
N TYR A 67 2.96 7.26 0.00
CA TYR A 67 4.34 7.69 -0.10
C TYR A 67 5.00 7.17 -1.38
N CYS A 68 5.70 8.07 -2.05
CA CYS A 68 6.41 7.84 -3.30
C CYS A 68 7.92 7.93 -3.11
N THR A 69 8.67 7.26 -3.99
CA THR A 69 10.14 7.30 -4.04
C THR A 69 10.80 7.00 -2.70
N VAL A 70 10.16 6.13 -1.91
CA VAL A 70 10.61 5.79 -0.57
C VAL A 70 11.93 5.05 -0.67
N LYS A 71 12.88 5.38 0.19
CA LYS A 71 14.12 4.64 0.37
C LYS A 71 14.18 4.01 1.76
N ALA A 72 15.09 3.05 1.94
CA ALA A 72 15.26 2.38 3.22
C ALA A 72 15.65 3.37 4.34
N GLU A 73 16.37 4.45 4.00
CA GLU A 73 16.79 5.50 4.93
C GLU A 73 15.63 6.41 5.37
N ASP A 74 14.53 6.46 4.62
CA ASP A 74 13.33 7.23 4.97
C ASP A 74 12.46 6.50 6.00
N VAL A 75 12.63 5.18 6.14
CA VAL A 75 11.77 4.34 6.99
C VAL A 75 11.80 4.75 8.47
N PRO A 76 12.96 5.04 9.11
CA PRO A 76 12.98 5.51 10.49
C PRO A 76 12.15 6.78 10.70
N GLU A 77 12.15 7.71 9.73
CA GLU A 77 11.34 8.93 9.79
C GLU A 77 9.85 8.60 9.66
N ILE A 78 9.45 7.72 8.74
CA ILE A 78 8.05 7.30 8.59
C ILE A 78 7.55 6.62 9.87
N VAL A 79 8.35 5.74 10.48
CA VAL A 79 7.97 5.05 11.72
C VAL A 79 7.84 6.03 12.88
N GLU A 80 8.80 6.94 13.04
CA GLU A 80 8.82 7.91 14.14
C GLU A 80 7.74 8.99 13.99
N GLU A 81 7.65 9.62 12.83
CA GLU A 81 6.73 10.75 12.65
C GLU A 81 5.30 10.26 12.39
N HIS A 82 5.12 9.34 11.44
CA HIS A 82 3.79 8.93 11.03
C HIS A 82 3.20 7.85 11.95
N LEU A 83 3.92 6.74 12.15
CA LEU A 83 3.35 5.60 12.89
C LEU A 83 3.33 5.81 14.40
N LEU A 84 4.34 6.49 14.97
CA LEU A 84 4.42 6.73 16.42
C LEU A 84 3.73 8.04 16.84
N LYS A 85 3.97 9.14 16.11
CA LYS A 85 3.46 10.49 16.48
C LYS A 85 2.22 10.93 15.70
N GLY A 86 1.79 10.18 14.68
CA GLY A 86 0.61 10.51 13.86
C GLY A 86 0.81 11.68 12.89
N ARG A 87 2.06 12.09 12.61
CA ARG A 87 2.39 13.18 11.70
C ARG A 87 2.84 12.65 10.34
N ILE A 88 2.10 12.98 9.31
CA ILE A 88 2.39 12.55 7.93
C ILE A 88 3.70 13.18 7.46
N VAL A 89 4.54 12.37 6.82
CA VAL A 89 5.81 12.82 6.24
C VAL A 89 5.52 13.48 4.88
N GLU A 90 5.15 14.75 4.90
CA GLU A 90 4.69 15.47 3.69
C GLU A 90 5.70 15.41 2.55
N ARG A 91 7.01 15.43 2.84
CA ARG A 91 8.06 15.41 1.81
C ARG A 91 8.00 14.18 0.89
N LEU A 92 7.50 13.05 1.41
CA LEU A 92 7.38 11.77 0.70
C LEU A 92 6.03 11.59 0.00
N LEU A 93 5.05 12.46 0.24
CA LEU A 93 3.78 12.42 -0.48
C LEU A 93 3.99 12.72 -1.96
N TYR A 94 3.11 12.16 -2.79
CA TYR A 94 3.07 12.48 -4.22
C TYR A 94 2.98 14.00 -4.42
N LYS A 95 3.87 14.54 -5.24
CA LYS A 95 3.90 15.95 -5.60
C LYS A 95 3.56 16.10 -7.06
N GLU A 96 2.47 16.81 -7.34
CA GLU A 96 2.05 17.12 -8.70
C GLU A 96 3.06 18.04 -9.39
N ARG A 97 3.36 17.79 -10.66
CA ARG A 97 4.43 18.53 -11.36
C ARG A 97 4.02 19.97 -11.63
N ASP A 98 2.77 20.17 -12.04
CA ASP A 98 2.27 21.46 -12.51
C ASP A 98 1.89 22.38 -11.34
N THR A 99 1.10 21.89 -10.38
CA THR A 99 0.61 22.70 -9.25
C THR A 99 1.56 22.72 -8.07
N LYS A 100 2.53 21.77 -8.00
CA LYS A 100 3.39 21.52 -6.84
C LYS A 100 2.64 21.11 -5.57
N GLU A 101 1.35 20.84 -5.67
CA GLU A 101 0.53 20.35 -4.57
C GLU A 101 0.94 18.94 -4.17
N ARG A 102 0.74 18.62 -2.90
CA ARG A 102 1.00 17.29 -2.35
C ARG A 102 -0.31 16.59 -2.06
N TYR A 103 -0.44 15.38 -2.58
CA TYR A 103 -1.63 14.57 -2.43
C TYR A 103 -1.38 13.43 -1.44
N ARG A 104 -2.22 13.36 -0.42
CA ARG A 104 -2.15 12.30 0.59
C ARG A 104 -2.71 10.98 0.05
N SER A 105 -3.92 11.02 -0.51
CA SER A 105 -4.60 9.82 -0.99
C SER A 105 -4.15 9.48 -2.42
N LEU A 106 -3.93 8.19 -2.67
CA LEU A 106 -3.71 7.67 -4.01
C LEU A 106 -4.83 8.07 -4.97
N MET A 107 -6.08 8.07 -4.51
CA MET A 107 -7.24 8.39 -5.34
C MET A 107 -7.38 9.89 -5.64
N ASP A 108 -6.62 10.75 -4.96
CA ASP A 108 -6.63 12.19 -5.23
C ASP A 108 -5.67 12.62 -6.33
N ILE A 109 -4.76 11.73 -6.74
CA ILE A 109 -3.76 12.01 -7.77
C ILE A 109 -4.42 11.90 -9.15
N ASP A 110 -4.15 12.87 -10.01
CA ASP A 110 -4.75 13.00 -11.33
C ASP A 110 -4.55 11.76 -12.22
N PHE A 111 -3.39 11.09 -12.10
CA PHE A 111 -3.10 9.81 -12.74
C PHE A 111 -4.17 8.75 -12.42
N TYR A 112 -4.60 8.62 -11.17
CA TYR A 112 -5.58 7.61 -10.75
C TYR A 112 -7.02 8.07 -10.89
N LYS A 113 -7.31 9.36 -10.65
CA LYS A 113 -8.67 9.94 -10.77
C LYS A 113 -9.32 9.67 -12.13
N ARG A 114 -8.50 9.63 -13.19
CA ARG A 114 -8.96 9.43 -14.57
C ARG A 114 -9.15 7.95 -14.94
N GLN A 115 -8.86 7.02 -14.02
CA GLN A 115 -8.90 5.58 -14.29
C GLN A 115 -10.14 4.91 -13.67
N LYS A 116 -10.80 4.07 -14.47
CA LYS A 116 -11.79 3.11 -13.95
C LYS A 116 -11.11 1.77 -13.67
N ARG A 117 -10.67 1.55 -12.42
CA ARG A 117 -9.89 0.37 -12.01
C ARG A 117 -10.77 -0.88 -11.82
N ILE A 118 -11.38 -1.42 -12.87
CA ILE A 118 -12.26 -2.60 -12.75
C ILE A 118 -11.49 -3.85 -12.33
N ALA A 119 -10.46 -4.26 -13.09
CA ALA A 119 -9.63 -5.42 -12.75
C ALA A 119 -8.69 -5.15 -11.57
N LEU A 120 -8.19 -3.91 -11.46
CA LEU A 120 -7.20 -3.48 -10.47
C LEU A 120 -7.82 -2.93 -9.17
N ARG A 121 -9.13 -3.07 -8.97
CA ARG A 121 -9.87 -2.48 -7.82
C ARG A 121 -9.33 -2.91 -6.47
N HIS A 122 -8.76 -4.10 -6.35
CA HIS A 122 -8.23 -4.63 -5.08
C HIS A 122 -6.74 -4.32 -4.85
N CYS A 123 -6.00 -3.81 -5.85
CA CYS A 123 -4.58 -3.49 -5.65
C CYS A 123 -4.43 -2.30 -4.69
N GLY A 124 -3.71 -2.50 -3.59
CA GLY A 124 -3.60 -1.54 -2.49
C GLY A 124 -4.67 -1.69 -1.41
N LEU A 125 -5.55 -2.70 -1.50
CA LEU A 125 -6.58 -2.98 -0.49
C LEU A 125 -6.41 -4.35 0.19
N ILE A 126 -5.90 -5.34 -0.55
CA ILE A 126 -5.73 -6.71 -0.05
C ILE A 126 -4.26 -7.14 -0.13
N ASN A 127 -3.87 -8.04 0.77
CA ASN A 127 -2.66 -8.83 0.66
C ASN A 127 -2.86 -9.92 -0.41
N PRO A 128 -2.08 -9.93 -1.51
CA PRO A 128 -2.23 -10.90 -2.58
C PRO A 128 -1.91 -12.36 -2.17
N GLU A 129 -1.28 -12.58 -1.01
CA GLU A 129 -0.96 -13.93 -0.51
C GLU A 129 -2.00 -14.52 0.45
N ILE A 130 -3.05 -13.77 0.81
CA ILE A 130 -4.09 -14.24 1.72
C ILE A 130 -5.39 -14.40 0.92
N ILE A 131 -5.75 -15.64 0.60
CA ILE A 131 -6.92 -15.93 -0.23
C ILE A 131 -8.23 -15.46 0.43
N GLU A 132 -8.30 -15.49 1.76
CA GLU A 132 -9.45 -15.04 2.54
C GLU A 132 -9.72 -13.55 2.34
N GLU A 133 -8.68 -12.72 2.18
CA GLU A 133 -8.86 -11.30 1.88
C GLU A 133 -9.45 -11.11 0.47
N TYR A 134 -9.06 -11.94 -0.49
CA TYR A 134 -9.64 -11.89 -1.83
C TYR A 134 -11.11 -12.34 -1.81
N ILE A 135 -11.43 -13.45 -1.13
CA ILE A 135 -12.80 -13.95 -0.97
C ILE A 135 -13.68 -12.92 -0.25
N ALA A 136 -13.18 -12.28 0.81
CA ALA A 136 -13.89 -11.24 1.55
C ALA A 136 -14.24 -10.02 0.67
N ASN A 137 -13.53 -9.83 -0.45
CA ASN A 137 -13.76 -8.78 -1.44
C ASN A 137 -14.41 -9.33 -2.73
N ASP A 138 -15.40 -10.22 -2.59
CA ASP A 138 -16.14 -10.85 -3.70
C ASP A 138 -15.26 -11.70 -4.67
N GLY A 139 -14.05 -12.05 -4.26
CA GLY A 139 -13.18 -12.97 -4.99
C GLY A 139 -13.87 -14.32 -5.22
N TYR A 140 -13.68 -14.88 -6.41
CA TYR A 140 -14.32 -16.13 -6.87
C TYR A 140 -15.85 -16.15 -6.94
N ARG A 141 -16.56 -15.08 -6.54
CA ARG A 141 -18.03 -15.02 -6.62
C ARG A 141 -18.57 -15.27 -8.03
N ALA A 142 -17.94 -14.67 -9.03
CA ALA A 142 -18.30 -14.88 -10.43
C ALA A 142 -18.01 -16.31 -10.91
N LEU A 143 -16.93 -16.93 -10.43
CA LEU A 143 -16.60 -18.33 -10.72
C LEU A 143 -17.66 -19.26 -10.13
N GLY A 144 -18.04 -19.04 -8.87
CA GLY A 144 -19.12 -19.80 -8.22
C GLY A 144 -20.42 -19.74 -9.01
N LYS A 145 -20.81 -18.55 -9.47
CA LYS A 145 -21.97 -18.37 -10.36
C LYS A 145 -21.83 -19.15 -11.67
N ALA A 146 -20.70 -18.99 -12.37
CA ALA A 146 -20.50 -19.65 -13.66
C ALA A 146 -20.58 -21.18 -13.56
N LEU A 147 -20.06 -21.76 -12.48
CA LEU A 147 -20.04 -23.22 -12.29
C LEU A 147 -21.38 -23.81 -11.84
N THR A 148 -22.26 -23.01 -11.21
CA THR A 148 -23.47 -23.53 -10.55
C THR A 148 -24.78 -23.04 -11.16
N GLU A 149 -24.76 -21.89 -11.85
CA GLU A 149 -25.97 -21.23 -12.36
C GLU A 149 -25.97 -21.01 -13.89
N MET A 150 -24.85 -21.22 -14.58
CA MET A 150 -24.70 -20.92 -16.01
C MET A 150 -24.43 -22.17 -16.85
N THR A 151 -24.80 -22.11 -18.13
CA THR A 151 -24.43 -23.11 -19.14
C THR A 151 -23.35 -22.52 -20.05
N PRO A 152 -22.37 -23.35 -20.51
CA PRO A 152 -21.31 -22.92 -21.43
C PRO A 152 -21.80 -22.30 -22.73
#